data_AF-A0A4U6APE6-F1
#
_entry.id   AF-A0A4U6APE6-F1
#
_cell.length_a   1.000
_cell.length_b   1.000
_cell.length_c   1.000
_cell.angle_alpha   90.00
_cell.angle_beta   90.00
_cell.angle_gamma   90.00
#
_symmetry.space_group_name_H-M   'P 1'
#
loop_
_entity.id
_entity.type
_entity.pdbx_description
1 polymer ?
#
loop_
_entity_poly.entity_id
_entity_poly.type
_entity_poly.pdbx_seq_one_letter_code
_entity_poly.pdbx_strand_id
1 'polypeptide(L)'
;MTNADDLNGRVFDAPSDNWVYRVLPRPAWPYAQLARWDRPIGWQLLLWPCFWSSALAANAAAAEGSFSLPLFLFHLVLFFIGAVAMRGAGCTYNDLVDHDIDMEVARTRSRPLPSGRVTRFEAKVFLAAQALVGLLVLVQFNGFAIFLGILSLAVVAIYPFAKRFTDWPQFFLGLAFSWGALMGWAGMFGSLSMAAIWLYMAAIAWTIGYDTIYAHQDKEDDALIGVRSTARLFGERTKPWLIGLYGAALVFLLLAFLAAGVGLLAYLGLLVAALMFAWQILVLDIDNPDQCLKLFRFNFWVGTVLFVGLLLALLVA
;
A
#
# COMPACT_ATOMS: atom_id res chain seq x y z
N MET A 1 -15.35 26.48 33.82
CA MET A 1 -14.08 25.73 33.78
C MET A 1 -14.35 24.38 33.14
N THR A 2 -14.29 24.34 31.82
CA THR A 2 -14.36 23.12 31.01
C THR A 2 -12.97 22.51 30.99
N ASN A 3 -12.82 21.32 31.58
CA ASN A 3 -11.54 20.64 31.72
C ASN A 3 -10.89 20.39 30.35
N ALA A 4 -9.67 20.88 30.19
CA ALA A 4 -8.83 20.75 29.01
C ALA A 4 -8.10 19.39 28.91
N ASP A 5 -8.52 18.38 29.68
CA ASP A 5 -7.88 17.06 29.78
C ASP A 5 -8.52 15.96 28.89
N ASP A 6 -9.39 16.31 27.94
CA ASP A 6 -10.13 15.32 27.12
C ASP A 6 -9.49 15.01 25.74
N LEU A 7 -8.17 15.27 25.60
CA LEU A 7 -7.35 14.88 24.44
C LEU A 7 -6.65 13.50 24.62
N ASN A 8 -7.01 12.75 25.67
CA ASN A 8 -6.32 11.58 26.25
C ASN A 8 -6.40 10.25 25.44
N GLY A 9 -5.66 10.12 24.33
CA GLY A 9 -5.36 8.79 23.76
C GLY A 9 -5.26 8.67 22.23
N ARG A 10 -5.24 9.80 21.50
CA ARG A 10 -5.10 9.82 20.03
C ARG A 10 -3.64 9.99 19.65
N VAL A 11 -3.19 9.32 18.57
CA VAL A 11 -1.90 9.64 17.95
C VAL A 11 -2.06 10.95 17.18
N PHE A 12 -1.04 11.82 17.22
CA PHE A 12 -1.10 13.18 16.70
C PHE A 12 -1.51 13.28 15.21
N ASP A 13 -1.18 12.27 14.42
CA ASP A 13 -1.44 12.19 12.97
C ASP A 13 -2.72 11.38 12.62
N ALA A 14 -3.54 11.00 13.60
CA ALA A 14 -4.80 10.29 13.40
C ALA A 14 -5.98 11.26 13.16
N PRO A 15 -6.80 11.09 12.11
CA PRO A 15 -8.01 11.88 11.93
C PRO A 15 -8.97 11.73 13.12
N SER A 16 -9.53 12.84 13.61
CA SER A 16 -10.41 12.88 14.78
C SER A 16 -11.73 12.13 14.59
N ASP A 17 -12.15 11.90 13.34
CA ASP A 17 -13.45 11.32 12.98
C ASP A 17 -13.39 9.89 12.43
N ASN A 18 -12.33 9.15 12.76
CA ASN A 18 -12.14 7.81 12.22
C ASN A 18 -13.09 6.76 12.86
N TRP A 19 -13.58 5.82 12.05
CA TRP A 19 -14.42 4.68 12.46
C TRP A 19 -13.84 3.90 13.66
N VAL A 20 -12.51 3.79 13.77
CA VAL A 20 -11.82 3.15 14.90
C VAL A 20 -12.32 3.69 16.24
N TYR A 21 -12.47 5.01 16.36
CA TYR A 21 -12.89 5.65 17.59
C TYR A 21 -14.41 5.62 17.82
N ARG A 22 -15.20 5.33 16.78
CA ARG A 22 -16.65 5.21 16.83
C ARG A 22 -17.11 3.78 17.14
N VAL A 23 -16.38 2.78 16.64
CA VAL A 23 -16.81 1.36 16.65
C VAL A 23 -16.05 0.53 17.67
N LEU A 24 -14.73 0.73 17.81
CA LEU A 24 -13.92 -0.10 18.69
C LEU A 24 -13.97 0.40 20.14
N PRO A 25 -13.98 -0.51 21.13
CA PRO A 25 -13.91 -0.12 22.53
C PRO A 25 -12.54 0.51 22.84
N ARG A 26 -12.50 1.44 23.80
CA ARG A 26 -11.29 2.20 24.17
C ARG A 26 -10.02 1.35 24.37
N PRO A 27 -10.06 0.16 25.00
CA PRO A 27 -8.87 -0.68 25.15
C PRO A 27 -8.27 -1.18 23.83
N ALA A 28 -9.05 -1.23 22.74
CA ALA A 28 -8.58 -1.68 21.43
C ALA A 28 -7.93 -0.54 20.62
N TRP A 29 -8.09 0.73 21.02
CA TRP A 29 -7.56 1.87 20.28
C TRP A 29 -6.03 1.84 20.11
N PRO A 30 -5.22 1.53 21.14
CA PRO A 30 -3.77 1.46 20.98
C PRO A 30 -3.34 0.40 19.97
N TYR A 31 -4.02 -0.74 19.92
CA TYR A 31 -3.77 -1.81 18.93
C TYR A 31 -4.19 -1.40 17.52
N ALA A 32 -5.35 -0.75 17.37
CA ALA A 32 -5.80 -0.23 16.09
C ALA A 32 -4.86 0.86 15.54
N GLN A 33 -4.33 1.73 16.41
CA GLN A 33 -3.33 2.74 16.08
C GLN A 33 -1.98 2.11 15.69
N LEU A 34 -1.56 1.05 16.39
CA LEU A 34 -0.36 0.28 16.08
C LEU A 34 -0.46 -0.38 14.70
N ALA A 35 -1.64 -0.92 14.37
CA ALA A 35 -1.95 -1.45 13.04
C ALA A 35 -2.23 -0.36 11.97
N ARG A 36 -2.28 0.92 12.37
CA ARG A 36 -2.65 2.07 11.52
C ARG A 36 -4.03 1.94 10.87
N TRP A 37 -4.99 1.28 11.52
CA TRP A 37 -6.37 1.19 11.04
C TRP A 37 -7.09 2.55 11.02
N ASP A 38 -6.61 3.46 11.86
CA ASP A 38 -7.01 4.86 11.93
C ASP A 38 -6.46 5.72 10.76
N ARG A 39 -5.56 5.17 9.94
CA ARG A 39 -5.00 5.81 8.73
C ARG A 39 -5.17 4.88 7.51
N PRO A 40 -6.39 4.78 6.95
CA PRO A 40 -6.75 3.67 6.07
C PRO A 40 -6.02 3.65 4.73
N ILE A 41 -5.52 4.81 4.28
CA ILE A 41 -4.82 4.93 2.99
C ILE A 41 -3.68 3.91 2.83
N GLY A 42 -2.97 3.56 3.90
CA GLY A 42 -1.86 2.62 3.83
C GLY A 42 -2.28 1.20 3.43
N TRP A 43 -3.38 0.67 3.98
CA TRP A 43 -3.86 -0.66 3.59
C TRP A 43 -4.66 -0.60 2.28
N GLN A 44 -5.28 0.54 1.96
CA GLN A 44 -5.95 0.74 0.68
C GLN A 44 -4.96 0.72 -0.49
N LEU A 45 -3.80 1.38 -0.36
CA LEU A 45 -2.77 1.36 -1.40
C LEU A 45 -2.10 -0.02 -1.53
N LEU A 46 -1.98 -0.78 -0.44
CA LEU A 46 -1.56 -2.19 -0.48
C LEU A 46 -2.59 -3.08 -1.20
N LEU A 47 -3.88 -2.76 -1.09
CA LEU A 47 -4.98 -3.55 -1.65
C LEU A 47 -5.08 -3.43 -3.18
N TRP A 48 -4.84 -2.24 -3.73
CA TRP A 48 -5.08 -1.99 -5.16
C TRP A 48 -4.30 -2.91 -6.10
N PRO A 49 -2.99 -3.17 -5.90
CA PRO A 49 -2.26 -4.15 -6.70
C PRO A 49 -2.88 -5.56 -6.69
N CYS A 50 -3.42 -6.01 -5.54
CA CYS A 50 -4.14 -7.28 -5.44
C CYS A 50 -5.38 -7.28 -6.33
N PHE A 51 -6.19 -6.23 -6.23
CA PHE A 51 -7.43 -6.10 -6.98
C PHE A 51 -7.20 -5.97 -8.48
N TRP A 52 -6.20 -5.18 -8.89
CA TRP A 52 -5.79 -5.09 -10.29
C TRP A 52 -5.36 -6.46 -10.83
N SER A 53 -4.57 -7.21 -10.06
CA SER A 53 -4.10 -8.54 -10.47
C SER A 53 -5.25 -9.53 -10.61
N SER A 54 -6.18 -9.56 -9.66
CA SER A 54 -7.37 -10.40 -9.75
C SER A 54 -8.26 -10.05 -10.93
N ALA A 55 -8.47 -8.76 -11.21
CA ALA A 55 -9.31 -8.34 -12.33
C ALA A 55 -8.61 -8.56 -13.69
N LEU A 56 -7.30 -8.36 -13.75
CA LEU A 56 -6.49 -8.68 -14.93
C LEU A 56 -6.54 -10.18 -15.25
N ALA A 57 -6.35 -11.02 -14.23
CA ALA A 57 -6.45 -12.47 -14.36
C ALA A 57 -7.87 -12.92 -14.73
N ALA A 58 -8.90 -12.29 -14.16
CA ALA A 58 -10.30 -12.57 -14.50
C ALA A 58 -10.61 -12.29 -15.97
N ASN A 59 -10.10 -11.18 -16.54
CA ASN A 59 -10.26 -10.89 -17.97
C ASN A 59 -9.60 -11.96 -18.84
N ALA A 60 -8.38 -12.38 -18.50
CA ALA A 60 -7.69 -13.46 -19.21
C ALA A 60 -8.46 -14.80 -19.11
N ALA A 61 -8.93 -15.15 -17.92
CA ALA A 61 -9.74 -16.36 -17.71
C ALA A 61 -11.09 -16.29 -18.45
N ALA A 62 -11.69 -15.11 -18.59
CA ALA A 62 -12.93 -14.93 -19.36
C ALA A 62 -12.70 -15.20 -20.85
N ALA A 63 -11.61 -14.68 -21.41
CA ALA A 63 -11.22 -14.95 -22.80
C ALA A 63 -10.95 -16.44 -23.06
N GLU A 64 -10.46 -17.18 -22.07
CA GLU A 64 -10.25 -18.63 -22.12
C GLU A 64 -11.52 -19.46 -21.81
N GLY A 65 -12.63 -18.82 -21.44
CA GLY A 65 -13.87 -19.50 -21.03
C GLY A 65 -13.78 -20.20 -19.66
N SER A 66 -12.77 -19.90 -18.85
CA SER A 66 -12.51 -20.49 -17.53
C SER A 66 -12.89 -19.57 -16.35
N PHE A 67 -13.48 -18.41 -16.63
CA PHE A 67 -13.86 -17.43 -15.60
C PHE A 67 -14.93 -17.96 -14.63
N SER A 68 -14.66 -17.78 -13.34
CA SER A 68 -15.57 -18.10 -12.24
C SER A 68 -15.82 -16.87 -11.37
N LEU A 69 -17.03 -16.31 -11.47
CA LEU A 69 -17.45 -15.16 -10.66
C LEU A 69 -17.37 -15.44 -9.14
N PRO A 70 -17.82 -16.60 -8.61
CA PRO A 70 -17.68 -16.91 -7.19
C PRO A 70 -16.23 -16.91 -6.71
N LEU A 71 -15.32 -17.50 -7.50
CA LEU A 71 -13.90 -17.54 -7.17
C LEU A 71 -13.28 -16.13 -7.19
N PHE A 72 -13.61 -15.33 -8.21
CA PHE A 72 -13.16 -13.95 -8.31
C PHE A 72 -13.58 -13.11 -7.11
N LEU A 73 -14.88 -13.13 -6.76
CA LEU A 73 -15.39 -12.40 -5.59
C LEU A 73 -14.76 -12.90 -4.29
N PHE A 74 -14.57 -14.21 -4.15
CA PHE A 74 -13.89 -14.80 -2.99
C PHE A 74 -12.46 -14.29 -2.86
N HIS A 75 -11.68 -14.26 -3.95
CA HIS A 75 -10.34 -13.69 -3.95
C HIS A 75 -10.32 -12.20 -3.56
N LEU A 76 -11.27 -11.38 -4.04
CA LEU A 76 -11.36 -9.97 -3.63
C LEU A 76 -11.57 -9.83 -2.11
N VAL A 77 -12.44 -10.65 -1.51
CA VAL A 77 -12.66 -10.66 -0.05
C VAL A 77 -11.39 -11.08 0.68
N LEU A 78 -10.72 -12.14 0.22
CA LEU A 78 -9.45 -12.59 0.79
C LEU A 78 -8.37 -11.50 0.73
N PHE A 79 -8.22 -10.83 -0.42
CA PHE A 79 -7.26 -9.74 -0.57
C PHE A 79 -7.59 -8.54 0.30
N PHE A 80 -8.86 -8.20 0.48
CA PHE A 80 -9.28 -7.16 1.41
C PHE A 80 -8.86 -7.47 2.85
N ILE A 81 -9.22 -8.66 3.34
CA ILE A 81 -8.85 -9.12 4.70
C ILE A 81 -7.33 -9.17 4.85
N GLY A 82 -6.65 -9.77 3.87
CA GLY A 82 -5.20 -9.89 3.84
C GLY A 82 -4.48 -8.55 3.84
N ALA A 83 -4.93 -7.57 3.05
CA ALA A 83 -4.32 -6.24 3.01
C ALA A 83 -4.46 -5.50 4.34
N VAL A 84 -5.65 -5.53 4.96
CA VAL A 84 -5.88 -4.90 6.27
C VAL A 84 -5.03 -5.56 7.37
N ALA A 85 -4.98 -6.89 7.40
CA ALA A 85 -4.21 -7.64 8.38
C ALA A 85 -2.70 -7.46 8.19
N MET A 86 -2.20 -7.67 6.97
CA MET A 86 -0.76 -7.67 6.68
C MET A 86 -0.16 -6.26 6.64
N ARG A 87 -0.92 -5.23 6.24
CA ARG A 87 -0.47 -3.85 6.46
C ARG A 87 -0.33 -3.57 7.94
N GLY A 88 -1.31 -4.00 8.74
CA GLY A 88 -1.27 -3.87 10.19
C GLY A 88 -0.06 -4.57 10.78
N ALA A 89 0.19 -5.83 10.41
CA ALA A 89 1.36 -6.60 10.82
C ALA A 89 2.67 -5.90 10.47
N GLY A 90 2.81 -5.40 9.23
CA GLY A 90 3.98 -4.65 8.79
C GLY A 90 4.21 -3.37 9.58
N CYS A 91 3.14 -2.65 9.97
CA CYS A 91 3.25 -1.48 10.83
C CYS A 91 3.68 -1.83 12.25
N THR A 92 3.06 -2.86 12.86
CA THR A 92 3.43 -3.37 14.18
C THR A 92 4.90 -3.83 14.20
N TYR A 93 5.34 -4.54 13.16
CA TYR A 93 6.73 -4.98 13.01
C TYR A 93 7.68 -3.79 12.88
N ASN A 94 7.34 -2.80 12.05
CA ASN A 94 8.15 -1.60 11.89
C ASN A 94 8.32 -0.85 13.23
N ASP A 95 7.23 -0.64 13.97
CA ASP A 95 7.27 0.05 15.27
C ASP A 95 8.05 -0.77 16.32
N LEU A 96 8.01 -2.11 16.27
CA LEU A 96 8.84 -2.97 17.14
C LEU A 96 10.35 -2.84 16.86
N VAL A 97 10.72 -2.70 15.58
CA VAL A 97 12.12 -2.54 15.12
C VAL A 97 12.63 -1.11 15.37
N ASP A 98 11.78 -0.10 15.17
CA ASP A 98 12.13 1.31 15.32
C ASP A 98 11.92 1.84 16.74
N HIS A 99 11.47 1.01 17.70
CA HIS A 99 11.10 1.41 19.06
C HIS A 99 12.06 2.41 19.73
N ASP A 100 13.36 2.15 19.68
CA ASP A 100 14.35 2.98 20.38
C ASP A 100 14.56 4.34 19.67
N ILE A 101 14.47 4.36 18.33
CA ILE A 101 14.50 5.58 17.51
C ILE A 101 13.21 6.38 17.71
N ASP A 102 12.06 5.70 17.76
CA ASP A 102 10.74 6.32 17.89
C ASP A 102 10.54 7.02 19.25
N MET A 103 11.30 6.63 20.30
CA MET A 103 11.33 7.31 21.59
C MET A 103 12.02 8.68 21.53
N GLU A 104 13.00 8.85 20.64
CA GLU A 104 13.82 10.06 20.53
C GLU A 104 13.18 11.12 19.63
N VAL A 105 12.23 10.74 18.76
CA VAL A 105 11.57 11.64 17.80
C VAL A 105 10.22 12.15 18.32
N ALA A 106 10.06 13.47 18.42
CA ALA A 106 8.89 14.13 19.02
C ALA A 106 7.53 13.67 18.43
N ARG A 107 7.49 13.46 17.11
CA ARG A 107 6.29 13.02 16.38
C ARG A 107 5.87 11.59 16.73
N THR A 108 6.82 10.67 16.84
CA THR A 108 6.57 9.23 17.05
C THR A 108 6.46 8.84 18.51
N ARG A 109 6.91 9.72 19.43
CA ARG A 109 6.81 9.52 20.87
C ARG A 109 5.38 9.31 21.38
N SER A 110 4.37 9.80 20.65
CA SER A 110 2.94 9.60 20.96
C SER A 110 2.39 8.23 20.53
N ARG A 111 3.17 7.44 19.76
CA ARG A 111 2.75 6.12 19.27
C ARG A 111 2.54 5.15 20.43
N PRO A 112 1.65 4.14 20.28
CA PRO A 112 1.26 3.25 21.36
C PRO A 112 2.42 2.54 22.08
N LEU A 113 3.46 2.15 21.34
CA LEU A 113 4.61 1.42 21.88
C LEU A 113 5.58 2.36 22.63
N PRO A 114 6.12 3.45 22.04
CA PRO A 114 6.92 4.44 22.77
C PRO A 114 6.21 5.10 23.96
N SER A 115 4.89 5.30 23.87
CA SER A 115 4.11 5.92 24.95
C SER A 115 3.75 4.94 26.08
N GLY A 116 4.15 3.67 25.99
CA GLY A 116 3.85 2.63 26.98
C GLY A 116 2.37 2.20 27.05
N ARG A 117 1.54 2.59 26.07
CA ARG A 117 0.11 2.20 26.00
C ARG A 117 -0.06 0.75 25.53
N VAL A 118 0.95 0.20 24.88
CA VAL A 118 1.08 -1.22 24.52
C VAL A 118 2.50 -1.65 24.88
N THR A 119 2.64 -2.78 25.58
CA THR A 119 3.95 -3.36 25.90
C THR A 119 4.56 -4.06 24.69
N ARG A 120 5.90 -4.25 24.67
CA ARG A 120 6.56 -5.01 23.59
C ARG A 120 6.06 -6.45 23.48
N PHE A 121 5.64 -7.07 24.58
CA PHE A 121 5.07 -8.42 24.56
C PHE A 121 3.69 -8.43 23.89
N GLU A 122 2.80 -7.52 24.28
CA GLU A 122 1.48 -7.34 23.66
C GLU A 122 1.59 -7.04 22.16
N ALA A 123 2.53 -6.17 21.76
CA ALA A 123 2.77 -5.88 20.35
C ALA A 123 3.22 -7.13 19.56
N LYS A 124 4.06 -8.00 20.15
CA LYS A 124 4.46 -9.27 19.53
C LYS A 124 3.28 -10.26 19.41
N VAL A 125 2.45 -10.36 20.44
CA VAL A 125 1.24 -11.20 20.41
C VAL A 125 0.28 -10.69 19.34
N PHE A 126 0.09 -9.37 19.25
CA PHE A 126 -0.77 -8.75 18.24
C PHE A 126 -0.21 -8.94 16.82
N LEU A 127 1.10 -8.77 16.63
CA LEU A 127 1.78 -9.11 15.36
C LEU A 127 1.52 -10.56 14.95
N ALA A 128 1.67 -11.50 15.89
CA ALA A 128 1.41 -12.92 15.63
C ALA A 128 -0.06 -13.18 15.26
N ALA A 129 -1.01 -12.51 15.92
CA ALA A 129 -2.44 -12.60 15.58
C ALA A 129 -2.73 -12.06 14.17
N GLN A 130 -2.16 -10.90 13.80
CA GLN A 130 -2.30 -10.34 12.46
C GLN A 130 -1.68 -11.25 11.39
N ALA A 131 -0.50 -11.82 11.66
CA ALA A 131 0.17 -12.77 10.78
C ALA A 131 -0.63 -14.08 10.64
N LEU A 132 -1.29 -14.54 11.70
CA LEU A 132 -2.18 -15.71 11.65
C LEU A 132 -3.39 -15.45 10.75
N VAL A 133 -4.00 -14.27 10.82
CA VAL A 133 -5.07 -13.87 9.88
C VAL A 133 -4.54 -13.86 8.44
N GLY A 134 -3.35 -13.31 8.21
CA GLY A 134 -2.69 -13.34 6.90
C GLY A 134 -2.42 -14.77 6.40
N LEU A 135 -1.99 -15.67 7.29
CA LEU A 135 -1.79 -17.08 6.98
C LEU A 135 -3.10 -17.78 6.63
N LEU A 136 -4.16 -17.56 7.43
CA LEU A 136 -5.49 -18.11 7.18
C LEU A 136 -6.07 -17.67 5.84
N VAL A 137 -5.76 -16.44 5.41
CA VAL A 137 -6.07 -15.95 4.06
C VAL A 137 -5.22 -16.67 3.01
N LEU A 138 -3.90 -16.74 3.23
CA LEU A 138 -2.95 -17.30 2.26
C LEU A 138 -3.23 -18.77 1.94
N VAL A 139 -3.57 -19.59 2.94
CA VAL A 139 -3.85 -21.02 2.76
C VAL A 139 -5.15 -21.33 2.00
N GLN A 140 -5.98 -20.32 1.71
CA GLN A 140 -7.16 -20.46 0.86
C GLN A 140 -6.82 -20.43 -0.64
N PHE A 141 -5.61 -20.00 -1.00
CA PHE A 141 -5.13 -20.01 -2.38
C PHE A 141 -4.47 -21.34 -2.74
N ASN A 142 -4.17 -21.52 -4.03
CA ASN A 142 -3.44 -22.70 -4.50
C ASN A 142 -1.97 -22.73 -4.01
N GLY A 143 -1.32 -23.90 -4.11
CA GLY A 143 0.03 -24.12 -3.59
C GLY A 143 1.10 -23.18 -4.17
N PHE A 144 0.98 -22.79 -5.44
CA PHE A 144 1.91 -21.85 -6.06
C PHE A 144 1.78 -20.45 -5.45
N ALA A 145 0.55 -19.95 -5.28
CA ALA A 145 0.28 -18.68 -4.61
C ALA A 145 0.70 -18.71 -3.13
N ILE A 146 0.53 -19.83 -2.41
CA ILE A 146 1.03 -19.99 -1.03
C ILE A 146 2.55 -19.80 -0.99
N PHE A 147 3.29 -20.51 -1.84
CA PHE A 147 4.74 -20.39 -1.93
C PHE A 147 5.17 -18.94 -2.24
N LEU A 148 4.53 -18.31 -3.23
CA LEU A 148 4.82 -16.94 -3.61
C LEU A 148 4.50 -15.92 -2.50
N GLY A 149 3.43 -16.15 -1.73
CA GLY A 149 3.07 -15.34 -0.58
C GLY A 149 4.09 -15.45 0.54
N ILE A 150 4.63 -16.65 0.81
CA ILE A 150 5.71 -16.85 1.79
C ILE A 150 6.97 -16.10 1.37
N LEU A 151 7.33 -16.11 0.08
CA LEU A 151 8.50 -15.38 -0.44
C LEU A 151 8.40 -13.86 -0.19
N SER A 152 7.18 -13.29 -0.17
CA SER A 152 6.98 -11.86 0.13
C SER A 152 7.53 -11.45 1.50
N LEU A 153 7.53 -12.37 2.47
CA LEU A 153 7.96 -12.08 3.84
C LEU A 153 9.44 -11.69 3.91
N ALA A 154 10.27 -12.18 2.99
CA ALA A 154 11.67 -11.80 2.91
C ALA A 154 11.81 -10.30 2.61
N VAL A 155 11.02 -9.79 1.65
CA VAL A 155 11.02 -8.37 1.28
C VAL A 155 10.45 -7.51 2.42
N VAL A 156 9.36 -7.96 3.05
CA VAL A 156 8.73 -7.27 4.19
C VAL A 156 9.71 -7.16 5.37
N ALA A 157 10.49 -8.19 5.65
CA ALA A 157 11.49 -8.18 6.72
C ALA A 157 12.64 -7.20 6.46
N ILE A 158 13.05 -7.03 5.19
CA ILE A 158 14.15 -6.14 4.81
C ILE A 158 13.73 -4.66 4.83
N TYR A 159 12.49 -4.35 4.45
CA TYR A 159 12.00 -2.99 4.21
C TYR A 159 12.32 -1.98 5.34
N PRO A 160 12.08 -2.25 6.64
CA PRO A 160 12.32 -1.27 7.71
C PRO A 160 13.79 -0.80 7.81
N PHE A 161 14.72 -1.63 7.33
CA PHE A 161 16.14 -1.34 7.36
C PHE A 161 16.61 -0.55 6.14
N ALA A 162 15.81 -0.45 5.07
CA ALA A 162 16.20 0.16 3.80
C ALA A 162 16.68 1.61 3.96
N LYS A 163 16.00 2.40 4.81
CA LYS A 163 16.37 3.79 5.13
C LYS A 163 17.78 3.95 5.70
N ARG A 164 18.38 2.86 6.24
CA ARG A 164 19.72 2.87 6.86
C ARG A 164 20.86 2.68 5.85
N PHE A 165 20.58 2.14 4.67
CA PHE A 165 21.63 1.78 3.70
C PHE A 165 21.40 2.28 2.26
N THR A 166 20.21 2.79 1.93
CA THR A 166 19.90 3.30 0.57
C THR A 166 19.14 4.62 0.61
N ASP A 167 19.30 5.43 -0.45
CA ASP A 167 18.48 6.62 -0.73
C ASP A 167 17.16 6.28 -1.43
N TRP A 168 16.91 4.98 -1.70
CA TRP A 168 15.69 4.47 -2.32
C TRP A 168 14.89 3.53 -1.39
N PRO A 169 14.57 3.89 -0.14
CA PRO A 169 13.70 3.04 0.69
C PRO A 169 12.32 2.84 0.05
N GLN A 170 11.85 3.80 -0.73
CA GLN A 170 10.63 3.72 -1.55
C GLN A 170 10.65 2.55 -2.55
N PHE A 171 11.82 2.14 -3.05
CA PHE A 171 11.92 0.97 -3.94
C PHE A 171 11.60 -0.32 -3.17
N PHE A 172 12.17 -0.49 -1.97
CA PHE A 172 11.88 -1.64 -1.10
C PHE A 172 10.44 -1.64 -0.61
N LEU A 173 9.88 -0.45 -0.32
CA LEU A 173 8.45 -0.30 -0.07
C LEU A 173 7.64 -0.77 -1.28
N GLY A 174 8.01 -0.31 -2.49
CA GLY A 174 7.39 -0.70 -3.74
C GLY A 174 7.37 -2.21 -3.95
N LEU A 175 8.49 -2.90 -3.68
CA LEU A 175 8.55 -4.36 -3.74
C LEU A 175 7.55 -5.01 -2.77
N ALA A 176 7.49 -4.56 -1.51
CA ALA A 176 6.59 -5.12 -0.51
C ALA A 176 5.11 -4.80 -0.80
N PHE A 177 4.79 -3.54 -1.11
CA PHE A 177 3.42 -3.06 -1.33
C PHE A 177 2.81 -3.56 -2.62
N SER A 178 3.64 -3.80 -3.64
CA SER A 178 3.17 -4.19 -4.94
C SER A 178 2.99 -5.70 -5.07
N TRP A 179 3.42 -6.50 -4.08
CA TRP A 179 3.43 -7.97 -4.19
C TRP A 179 2.05 -8.57 -4.57
N GLY A 180 0.98 -7.89 -4.15
CA GLY A 180 -0.40 -8.19 -4.56
C GLY A 180 -0.60 -8.29 -6.08
N ALA A 181 0.15 -7.51 -6.87
CA ALA A 181 0.15 -7.53 -8.33
C ALA A 181 0.50 -8.91 -8.91
N LEU A 182 1.27 -9.73 -8.18
CA LEU A 182 1.59 -11.10 -8.57
C LEU A 182 0.54 -12.09 -8.04
N MET A 183 0.03 -11.83 -6.83
CA MET A 183 -0.81 -12.77 -6.09
C MET A 183 -2.18 -13.02 -6.73
N GLY A 184 -2.82 -12.01 -7.34
CA GLY A 184 -4.13 -12.18 -7.96
C GLY A 184 -4.10 -13.15 -9.15
N TRP A 185 -3.09 -13.01 -10.02
CA TRP A 185 -2.84 -13.92 -11.14
C TRP A 185 -2.42 -15.30 -10.65
N ALA A 186 -1.44 -15.36 -9.73
CA ALA A 186 -0.99 -16.61 -9.14
C ALA A 186 -2.13 -17.39 -8.48
N GLY A 187 -3.05 -16.71 -7.80
CA GLY A 187 -4.22 -17.29 -7.15
C GLY A 187 -5.20 -17.92 -8.13
N MET A 188 -5.35 -17.35 -9.33
CA MET A 188 -6.28 -17.85 -10.35
C MET A 188 -5.67 -18.96 -11.22
N PHE A 189 -4.42 -18.79 -11.65
CA PHE A 189 -3.79 -19.68 -12.65
C PHE A 189 -2.76 -20.66 -12.07
N GLY A 190 -2.38 -20.53 -10.80
CA GLY A 190 -1.33 -21.35 -10.18
C GLY A 190 0.05 -21.19 -10.83
N SER A 191 0.29 -20.06 -11.49
CA SER A 191 1.52 -19.73 -12.21
C SER A 191 1.66 -18.21 -12.36
N LEU A 192 2.76 -17.72 -12.93
CA LEU A 192 2.90 -16.30 -13.31
C LEU A 192 3.06 -16.18 -14.83
N SER A 193 2.27 -15.28 -15.42
CA SER A 193 2.48 -14.82 -16.80
C SER A 193 3.30 -13.52 -16.83
N MET A 194 3.70 -13.11 -18.03
CA MET A 194 4.30 -11.78 -18.23
C MET A 194 3.32 -10.65 -17.86
N ALA A 195 2.01 -10.86 -17.97
CA ALA A 195 1.03 -9.85 -17.58
C ALA A 195 1.12 -9.51 -16.08
N ALA A 196 1.28 -10.53 -15.23
CA ALA A 196 1.47 -10.35 -13.79
C ALA A 196 2.79 -9.64 -13.46
N ILE A 197 3.87 -9.99 -14.17
CA ILE A 197 5.19 -9.37 -13.98
C ILE A 197 5.15 -7.89 -14.37
N TRP A 198 4.55 -7.55 -15.52
CA TRP A 198 4.40 -6.17 -15.94
C TRP A 198 3.53 -5.37 -14.96
N LEU A 199 2.43 -5.94 -14.47
CA LEU A 199 1.60 -5.29 -13.45
C LEU A 199 2.39 -5.02 -12.16
N TYR A 200 3.25 -5.95 -11.73
CA TYR A 200 4.10 -5.77 -10.56
C TYR A 200 5.12 -4.65 -10.75
N MET A 201 5.79 -4.61 -11.90
CA MET A 201 6.71 -3.51 -12.24
C MET A 201 6.00 -2.16 -12.28
N ALA A 202 4.77 -2.12 -12.81
CA ALA A 202 3.96 -0.92 -12.81
C ALA A 202 3.61 -0.43 -11.40
N ALA A 203 3.15 -1.35 -10.55
CA ALA A 203 2.79 -1.05 -9.17
C ALA A 203 3.99 -0.59 -8.34
N ILE A 204 5.19 -1.14 -8.58
CA ILE A 204 6.44 -0.66 -7.95
C ILE A 204 6.72 0.78 -8.37
N ALA A 205 6.72 1.08 -9.67
CA ALA A 205 6.98 2.43 -10.16
C ALA A 205 5.95 3.46 -9.64
N TRP A 206 4.68 3.07 -9.61
CA TRP A 206 3.60 3.86 -9.01
C TRP A 206 3.83 4.10 -7.52
N THR A 207 4.21 3.06 -6.77
CA THR A 207 4.51 3.14 -5.33
C THR A 207 5.65 4.09 -5.04
N ILE A 208 6.74 3.98 -5.80
CA ILE A 208 7.86 4.92 -5.65
C ILE A 208 7.38 6.35 -5.90
N GLY A 209 6.57 6.57 -6.94
CA GLY A 209 6.06 7.90 -7.27
C GLY A 209 5.21 8.51 -6.16
N TYR A 210 4.13 7.85 -5.74
CA TYR A 210 3.25 8.42 -4.72
C TYR A 210 3.93 8.53 -3.35
N ASP A 211 4.82 7.59 -3.01
CA ASP A 211 5.50 7.60 -1.71
C ASP A 211 6.64 8.61 -1.66
N THR A 212 7.20 8.97 -2.82
CA THR A 212 8.09 10.14 -2.94
C THR A 212 7.34 11.44 -2.66
N ILE A 213 6.10 11.59 -3.17
CA ILE A 213 5.26 12.75 -2.86
C ILE A 213 4.96 12.78 -1.35
N TYR A 214 4.61 11.64 -0.77
CA TYR A 214 4.37 11.52 0.67
C TYR A 214 5.61 11.90 1.50
N ALA A 215 6.81 11.45 1.10
CA ALA A 215 8.04 11.73 1.81
C ALA A 215 8.46 13.22 1.79
N HIS A 216 7.91 14.04 0.89
CA HIS A 216 8.09 15.51 0.97
C HIS A 216 7.36 16.15 2.15
N GLN A 217 6.38 15.45 2.76
CA GLN A 217 5.67 15.94 3.94
C GLN A 217 6.61 16.21 5.13
N ASP A 218 7.63 15.38 5.31
CA ASP A 218 8.50 15.40 6.49
C ASP A 218 9.98 15.70 6.12
N LYS A 219 10.23 16.26 4.93
CA LYS A 219 11.60 16.37 4.38
C LYS A 219 12.56 17.16 5.27
N GLU A 220 12.06 18.18 5.98
CA GLU A 220 12.86 19.01 6.88
C GLU A 220 13.25 18.25 8.14
N ASP A 221 12.29 17.57 8.78
CA ASP A 221 12.52 16.74 9.95
C ASP A 221 13.48 15.58 9.62
N ASP A 222 13.25 14.89 8.50
CA ASP A 222 14.10 13.79 8.03
C ASP A 222 15.54 14.26 7.73
N ALA A 223 15.71 15.50 7.27
CA ALA A 223 17.03 16.08 7.04
C ALA A 223 17.81 16.29 8.35
N LEU A 224 17.14 16.73 9.42
CA LEU A 224 17.75 16.97 10.74
C LEU A 224 18.25 15.67 11.39
N ILE A 225 17.54 14.55 11.19
CA ILE A 225 17.90 13.24 11.77
C ILE A 225 18.64 12.31 10.80
N GLY A 226 19.00 12.79 9.60
CA GLY A 226 19.82 12.05 8.64
C GLY A 226 19.11 10.89 7.94
N VAL A 227 17.77 10.83 7.95
CA VAL A 227 16.98 9.78 7.30
C VAL A 227 17.02 9.94 5.78
N ARG A 228 17.40 8.89 5.05
CA ARG A 228 17.51 8.90 3.58
C ARG A 228 16.15 8.61 2.93
N SER A 229 15.85 9.27 1.80
CA SER A 229 14.60 9.08 1.05
C SER A 229 14.73 9.57 -0.40
N THR A 230 13.86 9.09 -1.29
CA THR A 230 13.78 9.60 -2.68
C THR A 230 13.38 11.07 -2.74
N ALA A 231 12.57 11.56 -1.79
CA ALA A 231 12.24 12.98 -1.69
C ALA A 231 13.50 13.85 -1.50
N ARG A 232 14.42 13.41 -0.62
CA ARG A 232 15.71 14.07 -0.43
C ARG A 232 16.65 13.91 -1.63
N LEU A 233 16.70 12.71 -2.21
CA LEU A 233 17.56 12.41 -3.36
C LEU A 233 17.15 13.21 -4.61
N PHE A 234 15.84 13.32 -4.86
CA PHE A 234 15.31 14.00 -6.04
C PHE A 234 15.26 15.51 -5.81
N GLY A 235 14.91 15.97 -4.61
CA GLY A 235 14.81 17.39 -4.25
C GLY A 235 13.95 18.16 -5.26
N GLU A 236 14.47 19.29 -5.74
CA GLU A 236 13.84 20.11 -6.78
C GLU A 236 13.54 19.37 -8.10
N ARG A 237 14.25 18.26 -8.37
CA ARG A 237 14.03 17.42 -9.56
C ARG A 237 12.93 16.38 -9.37
N THR A 238 12.14 16.47 -8.29
CA THR A 238 11.04 15.53 -8.02
C THR A 238 10.05 15.44 -9.18
N LYS A 239 9.60 16.57 -9.76
CA LYS A 239 8.66 16.55 -10.90
C LYS A 239 9.19 15.77 -12.10
N PRO A 240 10.42 16.02 -12.62
CA PRO A 240 11.03 15.18 -13.64
C PRO A 240 11.08 13.68 -13.31
N TRP A 241 11.45 13.32 -12.07
CA TRP A 241 11.46 11.92 -11.64
C TRP A 241 10.06 11.30 -11.64
N LEU A 242 9.04 12.05 -11.19
CA LEU A 242 7.65 11.60 -11.23
C LEU A 242 7.14 11.40 -12.66
N ILE A 243 7.55 12.24 -13.62
CA ILE A 243 7.25 12.02 -15.04
C ILE A 243 7.81 10.66 -15.49
N GLY A 244 9.06 10.35 -15.13
CA GLY A 244 9.67 9.06 -15.46
C GLY A 244 8.99 7.87 -14.76
N LEU A 245 8.71 7.97 -13.47
CA LEU A 245 8.11 6.90 -12.67
C LEU A 245 6.65 6.62 -13.06
N TYR A 246 5.82 7.65 -13.17
CA TYR A 246 4.43 7.50 -13.61
C TYR A 246 4.35 7.13 -15.10
N GLY A 247 5.26 7.63 -15.94
CA GLY A 247 5.39 7.18 -17.33
C GLY A 247 5.73 5.69 -17.42
N ALA A 248 6.70 5.22 -16.63
CA ALA A 248 7.05 3.80 -16.55
C ALA A 248 5.87 2.95 -16.03
N ALA A 249 5.16 3.43 -15.01
CA ALA A 249 3.96 2.76 -14.51
C ALA A 249 2.89 2.59 -15.60
N LEU A 250 2.63 3.63 -16.39
CA LEU A 250 1.68 3.58 -17.51
C LEU A 250 2.13 2.61 -18.62
N VAL A 251 3.41 2.62 -18.98
CA VAL A 251 3.97 1.69 -19.98
C VAL A 251 3.83 0.25 -19.51
N PHE A 252 4.19 -0.05 -18.26
CA PHE A 252 4.08 -1.40 -17.72
C PHE A 252 2.62 -1.83 -17.54
N LEU A 253 1.70 -0.94 -17.15
CA LEU A 253 0.26 -1.23 -17.16
C LEU A 253 -0.25 -1.56 -18.57
N LEU A 254 0.16 -0.78 -19.57
CA LEU A 254 -0.19 -1.04 -20.97
C LEU A 254 0.31 -2.43 -21.41
N LEU A 255 1.56 -2.76 -21.10
CA LEU A 255 2.13 -4.08 -21.41
C LEU A 255 1.41 -5.21 -20.69
N ALA A 256 1.01 -5.01 -19.43
CA ALA A 256 0.22 -5.98 -18.68
C ALA A 256 -1.16 -6.22 -19.33
N PHE A 257 -1.82 -5.14 -19.75
CA PHE A 257 -3.15 -5.18 -20.38
C PHE A 257 -3.11 -5.87 -21.74
N LEU A 258 -2.10 -5.54 -22.56
CA LEU A 258 -1.85 -6.20 -23.84
C LEU A 258 -1.54 -7.70 -23.66
N ALA A 259 -0.67 -8.04 -22.70
CA ALA A 259 -0.29 -9.43 -22.43
C ALA A 259 -1.45 -10.29 -21.87
N ALA A 260 -2.40 -9.67 -21.16
CA ALA A 260 -3.60 -10.34 -20.66
C ALA A 260 -4.77 -10.33 -21.66
N GLY A 261 -4.65 -9.61 -22.78
CA GLY A 261 -5.71 -9.51 -23.79
C GLY A 261 -6.98 -8.82 -23.29
N VAL A 262 -6.88 -7.83 -22.38
CA VAL A 262 -8.06 -7.16 -21.82
C VAL A 262 -8.81 -6.31 -22.86
N GLY A 263 -10.12 -6.13 -22.66
CA GLY A 263 -10.98 -5.35 -23.55
C GLY A 263 -10.75 -3.82 -23.50
N LEU A 264 -11.32 -3.11 -24.47
CA LEU A 264 -11.11 -1.66 -24.70
C LEU A 264 -11.38 -0.78 -23.47
N LEU A 265 -12.39 -1.13 -22.66
CA LEU A 265 -12.79 -0.35 -21.49
C LEU A 265 -11.69 -0.28 -20.41
N ALA A 266 -10.78 -1.26 -20.35
CA ALA A 266 -9.63 -1.20 -19.45
C ALA A 266 -8.67 -0.07 -19.83
N TYR A 267 -8.47 0.17 -21.13
CA TYR A 267 -7.61 1.24 -21.64
C TYR A 267 -8.18 2.64 -21.37
N LEU A 268 -9.51 2.77 -21.26
CA LEU A 268 -10.13 4.02 -20.79
C LEU A 268 -9.76 4.31 -19.33
N GLY A 269 -9.78 3.30 -18.46
CA GLY A 269 -9.29 3.42 -17.09
C GLY A 269 -7.81 3.82 -17.03
N LEU A 270 -6.98 3.24 -17.91
CA LEU A 270 -5.57 3.61 -18.04
C LEU A 270 -5.37 5.06 -18.51
N LEU A 271 -6.17 5.52 -19.49
CA LEU A 271 -6.14 6.91 -19.94
C LEU A 271 -6.51 7.89 -18.82
N VAL A 272 -7.56 7.58 -18.06
CA VAL A 272 -7.97 8.40 -16.90
C VAL A 272 -6.85 8.43 -15.85
N ALA A 273 -6.21 7.29 -15.55
CA ALA A 273 -5.05 7.26 -14.66
C ALA A 273 -3.88 8.12 -15.16
N ALA A 274 -3.62 8.12 -16.48
CA ALA A 274 -2.59 8.97 -17.08
C ALA A 274 -2.87 10.46 -16.89
N LEU A 275 -4.14 10.88 -17.08
CA LEU A 275 -4.56 12.26 -16.82
C LEU A 275 -4.42 12.62 -15.33
N MET A 276 -4.76 11.69 -14.43
CA MET A 276 -4.59 11.88 -12.98
C MET A 276 -3.11 12.01 -12.59
N PHE A 277 -2.20 11.24 -13.20
CA PHE A 277 -0.75 11.38 -12.97
C PHE A 277 -0.22 12.71 -13.49
N ALA A 278 -0.60 13.11 -14.71
CA ALA A 278 -0.22 14.40 -15.27
C ALA A 278 -0.71 15.56 -14.37
N TRP A 279 -1.97 15.50 -13.93
CA TRP A 279 -2.55 16.48 -13.02
C TRP A 279 -1.77 16.55 -11.70
N GLN A 280 -1.49 15.41 -11.05
CA GLN A 280 -0.71 15.37 -9.80
C GLN A 280 0.65 16.05 -9.98
N ILE A 281 1.38 15.77 -11.06
CA ILE A 281 2.69 16.37 -11.34
C ILE A 281 2.59 17.89 -11.56
N LEU A 282 1.57 18.33 -12.30
CA LEU A 282 1.36 19.75 -12.61
C LEU A 282 1.11 20.57 -11.35
N VAL A 283 0.20 20.11 -10.49
CA VAL A 283 -0.21 20.85 -9.28
C VAL A 283 0.73 20.69 -8.10
N LEU A 284 1.62 19.69 -8.11
CA LEU A 284 2.51 19.40 -6.99
C LEU A 284 3.39 20.60 -6.62
N ASP A 285 3.34 20.95 -5.34
CA ASP A 285 4.25 21.83 -4.65
C ASP A 285 4.93 21.01 -3.55
N ILE A 286 6.25 20.79 -3.70
CA ILE A 286 7.04 19.96 -2.80
C ILE A 286 7.38 20.66 -1.48
N ASP A 287 7.08 21.95 -1.37
CA ASP A 287 7.24 22.76 -0.15
C ASP A 287 5.92 22.89 0.63
N ASN A 288 4.84 22.24 0.16
CA ASN A 288 3.54 22.24 0.82
C ASN A 288 3.19 20.83 1.38
N PRO A 289 3.49 20.56 2.66
CA PRO A 289 3.25 19.25 3.28
C PRO A 289 1.79 18.80 3.23
N ASP A 290 0.85 19.72 3.41
CA ASP A 290 -0.59 19.42 3.37
C ASP A 290 -1.04 19.02 1.96
N GLN A 291 -0.50 19.68 0.93
CA GLN A 291 -0.79 19.31 -0.45
C GLN A 291 -0.16 17.96 -0.80
N CYS A 292 1.08 17.70 -0.37
CA CYS A 292 1.74 16.41 -0.53
C CYS A 292 0.91 15.27 0.07
N LEU A 293 0.40 15.43 1.29
CA LEU A 293 -0.48 14.45 1.93
C LEU A 293 -1.79 14.24 1.16
N LYS A 294 -2.40 15.32 0.63
CA LYS A 294 -3.62 15.23 -0.18
C LYS A 294 -3.38 14.47 -1.49
N LEU A 295 -2.29 14.75 -2.19
CA LEU A 295 -1.93 14.07 -3.44
C LEU A 295 -1.57 12.59 -3.19
N PHE A 296 -0.85 12.28 -2.11
CA PHE A 296 -0.62 10.90 -1.69
C PHE A 296 -1.95 10.16 -1.50
N ARG A 297 -2.90 10.73 -0.74
CA ARG A 297 -4.23 10.13 -0.52
C ARG A 297 -5.05 10.00 -1.81
N PHE A 298 -4.87 10.92 -2.76
CA PHE A 298 -5.55 10.88 -4.06
C PHE A 298 -5.22 9.62 -4.87
N ASN A 299 -4.10 8.94 -4.59
CA ASN A 299 -3.75 7.67 -5.24
C ASN A 299 -4.75 6.54 -4.93
N PHE A 300 -5.61 6.68 -3.92
CA PHE A 300 -6.78 5.81 -3.77
C PHE A 300 -7.66 5.81 -5.02
N TRP A 301 -7.89 6.99 -5.61
CA TRP A 301 -8.72 7.13 -6.80
C TRP A 301 -8.04 6.60 -8.06
N VAL A 302 -6.70 6.72 -8.15
CA VAL A 302 -5.92 6.07 -9.23
C VAL A 302 -6.09 4.55 -9.17
N GLY A 303 -5.96 3.98 -7.96
CA GLY A 303 -6.36 2.62 -7.60
C GLY A 303 -7.71 2.22 -8.18
N THR A 304 -8.71 3.04 -7.85
CA THR A 304 -10.11 2.81 -8.19
C THR A 304 -10.36 2.83 -9.69
N VAL A 305 -9.88 3.84 -10.43
CA VAL A 305 -10.18 3.97 -11.87
C VAL A 305 -9.56 2.85 -12.70
N LEU A 306 -8.37 2.37 -12.34
CA LEU A 306 -7.73 1.23 -13.00
C LEU A 306 -8.51 -0.06 -12.74
N PHE A 307 -8.95 -0.28 -11.50
CA PHE A 307 -9.76 -1.44 -11.15
C PHE A 307 -11.13 -1.42 -11.84
N VAL A 308 -11.82 -0.27 -11.82
CA VAL A 308 -13.12 -0.10 -12.50
C VAL A 308 -12.99 -0.31 -14.01
N GLY A 309 -11.93 0.19 -14.64
CA GLY A 309 -11.66 -0.06 -16.05
C GLY A 309 -11.55 -1.56 -16.37
N LEU A 310 -10.81 -2.31 -15.55
CA LEU A 310 -10.66 -3.76 -15.70
C LEU A 310 -11.99 -4.51 -15.44
N LEU A 311 -12.80 -4.07 -14.49
CA LEU A 311 -14.12 -4.65 -14.24
C LEU A 311 -15.09 -4.39 -15.39
N LEU A 312 -15.11 -3.17 -15.92
CA LEU A 312 -15.96 -2.83 -17.07
C LEU A 312 -15.55 -3.62 -18.31
N ALA A 313 -14.26 -3.82 -18.53
CA ALA A 313 -13.77 -4.69 -19.60
C ALA A 313 -14.24 -6.14 -19.41
N LEU A 314 -14.18 -6.67 -18.19
CA LEU A 314 -14.63 -8.03 -17.86
C LEU A 314 -16.12 -8.23 -18.11
N LEU A 315 -16.96 -7.21 -17.89
CA LEU A 315 -18.41 -7.29 -18.09
C LEU A 315 -18.82 -7.33 -19.57
N VAL A 316 -17.93 -6.92 -20.48
CA VAL A 316 -18.17 -6.84 -21.93
C VAL A 316 -17.29 -7.84 -22.69
N ALA A 317 -16.53 -8.67 -21.96
CA ALA A 317 -15.64 -9.71 -22.50
C ALA A 317 -16.41 -10.95 -22.97
#